data_AF-A0AAU3IPQ9-F1
#
_entry.id   AF-A0AAU3IPQ9-F1
#
_cell.length_a   1.000
_cell.length_b   1.000
_cell.length_c   1.000
_cell.angle_alpha   90.00
_cell.angle_beta   90.00
_cell.angle_gamma   90.00
#
_symmetry.space_group_name_H-M   'P 1'
#
loop_
_entity.id
_entity.type
_entity.pdbx_description
1 polymer ?
#
loop_
_entity_poly.entity_id
_entity_poly.type
_entity_poly.pdbx_seq_one_letter_code
_entity_poly.pdbx_strand_id
1 'polypeptide(L)'
;MRSEFDDIRAHIAAEPARPGDLLELAHALLDDLEQLRMREAILRSHYLGLLTAARATVAADAVGDQAPLTFLEHELARHGQLPDGEQAPRILADAAGAEAMLAHLDEPAPPRSRAPRGPRCGGVSRRLRS
;
A
#
# COMPACT_ATOMS: atom_id res chain seq x y z
N MET A 1 13.18 13.57 -29.23
CA MET A 1 12.35 14.60 -28.56
C MET A 1 12.61 14.41 -27.07
N ARG A 2 13.27 15.36 -26.39
CA ARG A 2 13.54 15.26 -24.94
C ARG A 2 12.22 15.40 -24.19
N SER A 3 12.01 14.57 -23.17
CA SER A 3 10.82 14.62 -22.32
C SER A 3 10.97 15.78 -21.33
N GLU A 4 9.89 16.48 -20.99
CA GLU A 4 9.88 17.52 -19.96
C GLU A 4 10.44 17.01 -18.62
N PHE A 5 10.28 15.71 -18.34
CA PHE A 5 10.88 15.05 -17.17
C PHE A 5 12.41 14.97 -17.21
N ASP A 6 13.01 14.89 -18.40
CA ASP A 6 14.47 14.93 -18.55
C ASP A 6 15.00 16.35 -18.31
N ASP A 7 14.23 17.38 -18.67
CA ASP A 7 14.60 18.77 -18.43
C ASP A 7 14.47 19.16 -16.96
N ILE A 8 13.45 18.65 -16.27
CA ILE A 8 13.32 18.76 -14.79
C ILE A 8 14.50 18.07 -14.10
N ARG A 9 14.85 16.84 -14.51
CA ARG A 9 16.01 16.12 -13.95
C ARG A 9 17.34 16.83 -14.22
N ALA A 10 17.51 17.38 -15.42
CA ALA A 10 18.72 18.11 -15.80
C ALA A 10 18.86 19.43 -15.02
N HIS A 11 17.74 20.13 -14.75
CA HIS A 11 17.72 21.36 -13.99
C HIS A 11 18.05 21.13 -12.50
N ILE A 12 17.43 20.12 -11.88
CA ILE A 12 17.71 19.73 -10.49
C ILE A 12 19.18 19.32 -10.31
N ALA A 13 19.76 18.63 -11.30
CA ALA A 13 21.16 18.21 -11.25
C ALA A 13 22.17 19.35 -11.53
N ALA A 14 21.72 20.47 -12.10
CA ALA A 14 22.58 21.59 -12.46
C ALA A 14 22.83 22.58 -11.31
N GLU A 15 21.95 22.62 -10.30
CA GLU A 15 22.15 23.42 -9.10
C GLU A 15 22.87 22.60 -8.02
N PRO A 16 24.11 22.98 -7.62
CA PRO A 16 24.79 22.28 -6.54
C PRO A 16 24.05 22.58 -5.23
N ALA A 17 23.37 21.56 -4.68
CA ALA A 17 22.70 21.66 -3.39
C ALA A 17 23.67 22.18 -2.33
N ARG A 18 23.30 23.26 -1.63
CA ARG A 18 24.16 23.77 -0.55
C ARG A 18 24.13 22.75 0.59
N PRO A 19 25.24 22.58 1.34
CA PRO A 19 25.26 21.64 2.47
C PRO A 19 24.15 21.90 3.51
N GLY A 20 23.71 23.16 3.66
CA GLY A 20 22.56 23.53 4.50
C GLY A 20 21.24 22.94 3.99
N ASP A 21 20.95 23.10 2.69
CA ASP A 21 19.73 22.58 2.05
C ASP A 21 19.63 21.05 2.18
N LEU A 22 20.77 20.35 2.09
CA LEU A 22 20.84 18.90 2.27
C LEU A 22 20.54 18.46 3.71
N LEU A 23 21.00 19.23 4.71
CA LEU A 23 20.71 18.95 6.12
C LEU A 23 19.25 19.24 6.46
N GLU A 24 18.68 20.34 5.94
CA GLU A 24 17.26 20.65 6.11
C GLU A 24 16.37 19.56 5.49
N LEU A 25 16.70 19.11 4.27
CA LEU A 25 16.01 18.01 3.63
C LEU A 25 16.14 16.70 4.43
N ALA A 26 17.31 16.41 4.96
CA ALA A 26 17.52 15.20 5.77
C ALA A 26 16.67 15.21 7.05
N HIS A 27 16.55 16.34 7.73
CA HIS A 27 15.67 16.47 8.91
C HIS A 27 14.20 16.31 8.54
N ALA A 28 13.74 16.96 7.46
CA ALA A 28 12.35 16.82 7.01
C ALA A 28 12.01 15.36 6.67
N LEU A 29 12.91 14.64 5.98
CA LEU A 29 12.72 13.22 5.67
C LEU A 29 12.73 12.33 6.92
N LEU A 30 13.50 12.69 7.94
CA LEU A 30 13.51 11.98 9.22
C LEU A 30 12.18 12.18 9.96
N ASP A 31 11.67 13.41 10.02
CA ASP A 31 10.38 13.73 10.63
C ASP A 31 9.24 12.99 9.92
N ASP A 32 9.24 12.99 8.59
CA ASP A 32 8.26 12.25 7.78
C ASP A 32 8.33 10.74 8.08
N LEU A 33 9.54 10.18 8.18
CA LEU A 33 9.73 8.78 8.52
C LEU A 33 9.16 8.47 9.92
N GLU A 34 9.45 9.31 10.91
CA GLU A 34 8.94 9.15 12.27
C GLU A 34 7.40 9.20 12.31
N GLN A 35 6.80 10.15 11.59
CA GLN A 35 5.34 10.23 11.46
C GLN A 35 4.74 8.97 10.82
N LEU A 36 5.36 8.47 9.74
CA LEU A 36 4.92 7.26 9.06
C LEU A 36 5.03 6.03 9.98
N ARG A 37 6.12 5.91 10.75
CA ARG A 37 6.31 4.81 11.71
C ARG A 37 5.32 4.87 12.85
N MET A 38 5.00 6.06 13.35
CA MET A 38 3.97 6.23 14.38
C MET A 38 2.59 5.84 13.84
N ARG A 39 2.24 6.27 12.63
CA ARG A 39 1.00 5.87 11.96
C ARG A 39 0.93 4.37 11.74
N GLU A 40 2.01 3.75 11.29
CA GLU A 40 2.11 2.31 11.12
C GLU A 40 1.89 1.57 12.44
N ALA A 41 2.53 2.01 13.53
CA ALA A 41 2.37 1.41 14.85
C ALA A 41 0.92 1.47 15.34
N ILE A 42 0.25 2.60 15.15
CA ILE A 42 -1.18 2.77 15.47
C ILE A 42 -2.03 1.79 14.67
N LEU A 43 -1.83 1.71 13.35
CA LEU A 43 -2.59 0.81 12.47
C LEU A 43 -2.38 -0.66 12.84
N ARG A 44 -1.14 -1.07 13.15
CA ARG A 44 -0.84 -2.43 13.63
C ARG A 44 -1.54 -2.74 14.94
N SER A 45 -1.58 -1.79 15.86
CA SER A 45 -2.31 -1.94 17.13
C SER A 45 -3.81 -2.13 16.89
N HIS A 46 -4.41 -1.30 16.03
CA HIS A 46 -5.84 -1.44 15.70
C HIS A 46 -6.15 -2.76 15.01
N TYR A 47 -5.32 -3.18 14.05
CA TYR A 47 -5.47 -4.46 13.36
C TYR A 47 -5.38 -5.64 14.33
N LEU A 48 -4.44 -5.60 15.26
CA LEU A 48 -4.31 -6.66 16.28
C LEU A 48 -5.54 -6.72 17.19
N GLY A 49 -6.11 -5.56 17.57
CA GLY A 49 -7.36 -5.48 18.31
C GLY A 49 -8.52 -6.13 17.56
N LEU A 50 -8.75 -5.73 16.31
CA LEU A 50 -9.80 -6.30 15.45
C LEU A 50 -9.62 -7.80 15.22
N LEU A 51 -8.41 -8.26 14.94
CA LEU A 51 -8.12 -9.69 14.77
C LEU A 51 -8.40 -10.47 16.06
N THR A 52 -8.06 -9.90 17.21
CA THR A 52 -8.33 -10.54 18.51
C THR A 52 -9.83 -10.63 18.77
N ALA A 53 -10.59 -9.56 18.54
CA ALA A 53 -12.04 -9.56 18.67
C ALA A 53 -12.72 -10.54 17.70
N ALA A 54 -12.30 -10.59 16.44
CA ALA A 54 -12.81 -11.55 15.47
C ALA A 54 -12.57 -12.99 15.93
N ARG A 55 -11.39 -13.30 16.46
CA ARG A 55 -11.09 -14.63 17.02
C ARG A 55 -11.93 -14.95 18.25
N ALA A 56 -12.18 -13.97 19.12
CA ALA A 56 -13.05 -14.12 20.27
C ALA A 56 -14.51 -14.39 19.84
N THR A 57 -14.99 -13.69 18.82
CA THR A 57 -16.31 -13.91 18.22
C THR A 57 -16.48 -15.34 17.69
N VAL A 58 -15.50 -15.83 16.92
CA VAL A 58 -15.54 -17.23 16.41
C VAL A 58 -15.50 -18.25 17.56
N ALA A 59 -14.73 -17.99 18.62
CA ALA A 59 -14.67 -18.87 19.77
C ALA A 59 -15.99 -18.87 20.58
N ALA A 60 -16.61 -17.70 20.74
CA ALA A 60 -17.90 -17.55 21.42
C ALA A 60 -19.02 -18.27 20.68
N ASP A 61 -19.05 -18.16 19.34
CA ASP A 61 -20.00 -18.89 18.49
C ASP A 61 -19.82 -20.41 18.63
N ALA A 62 -18.58 -20.89 18.62
CA ALA A 62 -18.27 -22.31 18.76
C ALA A 62 -18.72 -22.94 20.10
N VAL A 63 -18.89 -22.13 21.16
CA VAL A 63 -19.40 -22.60 22.46
C VAL A 63 -20.89 -22.28 22.69
N GLY A 64 -21.58 -21.71 21.69
CA GLY A 64 -23.01 -21.40 21.76
C GLY A 64 -23.34 -20.19 22.63
N ASP A 65 -22.43 -19.22 22.74
CA ASP A 65 -22.71 -17.94 23.39
C ASP A 65 -23.93 -17.26 22.73
N GLN A 66 -24.74 -16.54 23.53
CA GLN A 66 -25.95 -15.88 23.03
C GLN A 66 -25.65 -14.58 22.27
N ALA A 67 -24.46 -14.00 22.43
CA ALA A 67 -24.05 -12.75 21.80
C ALA A 67 -22.59 -12.80 21.29
N PRO A 68 -22.26 -13.70 20.34
CA PRO A 68 -20.88 -13.91 19.89
C PRO A 68 -20.27 -12.67 19.22
N LEU A 69 -21.08 -11.79 18.63
CA LEU A 69 -20.61 -10.58 17.96
C LEU A 69 -20.20 -9.45 18.92
N THR A 70 -20.50 -9.55 20.23
CA THR A 70 -20.25 -8.46 21.19
C THR A 70 -18.80 -7.98 21.20
N PHE A 71 -17.83 -8.89 21.06
CA PHE A 71 -16.41 -8.51 21.01
C PHE A 71 -16.07 -7.66 19.78
N LEU A 72 -16.57 -8.05 18.61
CA LEU A 72 -16.33 -7.35 17.35
C LEU A 72 -17.03 -6.00 17.33
N GLU A 73 -18.29 -5.93 17.77
CA GLU A 73 -19.04 -4.69 17.89
C GLU A 73 -18.37 -3.70 18.85
N HIS A 74 -17.87 -4.18 20.00
CA HIS A 74 -17.17 -3.35 20.96
C HIS A 74 -15.90 -2.72 20.37
N GLU A 75 -15.04 -3.51 19.73
CA GLU A 75 -13.79 -2.99 19.15
C GLU A 75 -14.07 -2.05 17.97
N LEU A 76 -15.04 -2.35 17.11
CA LEU A 76 -15.45 -1.43 16.05
C LEU A 76 -16.00 -0.11 16.60
N ALA A 77 -16.86 -0.16 17.62
CA ALA A 77 -17.43 1.02 18.25
C ALA A 77 -16.36 1.88 18.94
N ARG A 78 -15.41 1.25 19.63
CA ARG A 78 -14.27 1.91 20.28
C ARG A 78 -13.45 2.77 19.31
N HIS A 79 -13.34 2.34 18.06
CA HIS A 79 -12.62 3.05 17.01
C HIS A 79 -13.52 3.91 16.10
N GLY A 80 -14.83 4.02 16.39
CA GLY A 80 -15.77 4.77 15.57
C GLY A 80 -16.00 4.17 14.18
N GLN A 81 -15.82 2.85 14.05
CA GLN A 81 -15.89 2.09 12.79
C GLN A 81 -17.13 1.21 12.71
N LEU A 82 -18.04 1.29 13.67
CA LEU A 82 -19.30 0.56 13.62
C LEU A 82 -20.17 1.14 12.49
N PRO A 83 -20.54 0.32 11.48
CA PRO A 83 -21.29 0.82 10.34
C PRO A 83 -22.70 1.24 10.75
N ASP A 84 -23.16 2.36 10.21
CA ASP A 84 -24.57 2.74 10.28
C ASP A 84 -25.38 2.11 9.12
N GLY A 85 -26.70 2.29 9.16
CA GLY A 85 -27.61 1.71 8.16
C GLY A 85 -27.44 2.27 6.74
N GLU A 86 -26.89 3.46 6.57
CA GLU A 86 -26.65 4.07 5.26
C GLU A 86 -25.31 3.62 4.65
N GLN A 87 -24.33 3.35 5.50
CA GLN A 87 -23.01 2.87 5.13
C GLN A 87 -23.00 1.38 4.82
N ALA A 88 -23.84 0.59 5.49
CA ALA A 88 -23.86 -0.87 5.35
C ALA A 88 -23.94 -1.37 3.88
N PRO A 89 -24.82 -0.84 3.01
CA PRO A 89 -24.87 -1.29 1.61
C PRO A 89 -23.57 -1.02 0.83
N ARG A 90 -22.92 0.11 1.11
CA ARG A 90 -21.65 0.48 0.45
C ARG A 90 -20.52 -0.42 0.91
N ILE A 91 -20.40 -0.65 2.22
CA ILE A 91 -19.38 -1.53 2.79
C ILE A 91 -19.53 -2.96 2.26
N LEU A 92 -20.76 -3.46 2.14
CA LEU A 92 -21.02 -4.78 1.56
C LEU A 92 -20.66 -4.85 0.07
N ALA A 93 -20.95 -3.80 -0.71
CA ALA A 93 -20.55 -3.73 -2.11
C ALA A 93 -19.03 -3.69 -2.28
N ASP A 94 -18.33 -2.92 -1.43
CA ASP A 94 -16.87 -2.84 -1.42
C ASP A 94 -16.24 -4.19 -1.04
N ALA A 95 -16.80 -4.88 -0.04
CA ALA A 95 -16.36 -6.21 0.36
C ALA A 95 -16.52 -7.24 -0.78
N ALA A 96 -17.68 -7.26 -1.43
CA ALA A 96 -17.91 -8.14 -2.59
C ALA A 96 -16.96 -7.82 -3.75
N GLY A 97 -16.69 -6.53 -4.00
CA GLY A 97 -15.71 -6.11 -5.01
C GLY A 97 -14.29 -6.56 -4.66
N ALA A 98 -13.90 -6.45 -3.39
CA ALA A 98 -12.60 -6.90 -2.91
C ALA A 98 -12.44 -8.42 -3.03
N GLU A 99 -13.45 -9.21 -2.67
CA GLU A 99 -13.44 -10.66 -2.85
C GLU A 99 -13.29 -11.06 -4.32
N ALA A 100 -14.00 -10.39 -5.23
CA ALA A 100 -13.87 -10.64 -6.67
C ALA A 100 -12.46 -10.33 -7.19
N MET A 101 -11.84 -9.24 -6.71
CA MET A 101 -10.46 -8.92 -7.08
C MET A 101 -9.45 -9.94 -6.56
N LEU A 102 -9.63 -10.43 -5.32
CA LEU A 102 -8.78 -11.47 -4.73
C LEU A 102 -8.89 -12.77 -5.52
N ALA A 103 -10.09 -13.16 -5.94
CA ALA A 103 -10.30 -14.35 -6.75
C ALA A 103 -9.50 -14.32 -8.08
N HIS A 104 -9.36 -13.16 -8.71
CA HIS A 104 -8.55 -12.99 -9.93
C HIS A 104 -7.04 -13.03 -9.68
N LEU A 105 -6.57 -12.74 -8.46
CA LEU A 105 -5.14 -12.85 -8.13
C LEU A 105 -4.72 -14.31 -7.93
N ASP A 106 -5.65 -15.17 -7.52
CA ASP A 106 -5.44 -16.61 -7.36
C ASP A 106 -5.52 -17.37 -8.71
N GLU A 107 -6.03 -16.73 -9.78
CA GLU A 107 -6.01 -17.31 -11.11
C GLU A 107 -4.55 -17.42 -11.63
N PRO A 108 -4.11 -18.62 -12.05
CA PRO A 108 -2.75 -18.78 -12.57
C PRO A 108 -2.58 -17.91 -13.82
N ALA A 109 -1.61 -16.99 -13.77
CA ALA A 109 -1.33 -16.08 -14.87
C ALA A 109 -1.20 -16.87 -16.19
N PRO A 110 -1.91 -16.47 -17.26
CA PRO A 110 -1.83 -17.17 -18.53
C PRO A 110 -0.36 -17.20 -18.98
N PRO A 111 0.10 -18.30 -19.62
CA PRO A 111 1.48 -18.42 -20.06
C PRO A 111 1.79 -17.22 -20.95
N ARG A 112 2.74 -16.38 -20.50
CA ARG A 112 3.23 -15.24 -21.28
C ARG A 112 3.60 -15.76 -22.66
N SER A 113 2.82 -15.41 -23.68
CA SER A 113 3.19 -15.71 -25.04
C SER A 113 4.56 -15.05 -25.25
N ARG A 114 5.57 -15.88 -25.55
CA ARG A 114 6.88 -15.38 -25.94
C ARG A 114 6.67 -14.60 -27.23
N ALA A 115 6.42 -13.30 -27.11
CA ALA A 115 6.50 -12.41 -28.24
C ALA A 115 7.88 -12.63 -28.90
N PRO A 116 7.95 -12.79 -30.23
CA PRO A 116 9.21 -12.99 -30.91
C PRO A 116 10.12 -11.80 -30.58
N ARG A 117 11.32 -12.10 -30.07
CA ARG A 117 12.35 -11.10 -29.76
C ARG A 117 12.60 -10.27 -31.01
N GLY A 118 12.18 -9.00 -30.98
CA GLY A 118 12.52 -8.03 -32.01
C GLY A 118 14.04 -7.87 -32.17
N PRO A 119 14.51 -7.34 -33.31
CA PRO A 119 15.94 -7.31 -33.63
C PRO A 119 16.71 -6.48 -32.60
N ARG A 120 17.80 -7.05 -32.07
CA ARG A 120 18.72 -6.33 -31.20
C ARG A 120 19.36 -5.20 -31.99
N CYS A 121 19.03 -3.94 -31.66
CA CYS A 121 19.80 -2.79 -32.13
C CYS A 121 21.23 -2.93 -31.63
N GLY A 122 22.16 -3.17 -32.56
CA GLY A 122 23.59 -3.28 -32.29
C GLY A 122 24.15 -1.94 -31.81
N GLY A 123 24.87 -1.97 -30.69
CA GLY A 123 25.59 -0.81 -30.17
C GLY A 123 26.73 -0.41 -31.11
N VAL A 124 26.78 0.87 -31.46
CA VAL A 124 27.92 1.49 -32.14
C VAL A 124 29.02 1.75 -31.10
N SER A 125 30.07 0.94 -31.14
CA SER A 125 31.30 1.19 -30.37
C SER A 125 32.16 2.22 -31.11
N ARG A 126 32.28 3.43 -30.56
CA ARG A 126 33.15 4.48 -31.10
C ARG A 126 34.56 4.25 -30.52
N ARG A 127 35.56 3.93 -31.36
CA ARG A 127 36.98 3.91 -30.95
C ARG A 127 37.54 5.33 -30.98
N LEU A 128 38.14 5.76 -29.87
CA LEU A 128 39.02 6.94 -29.81
C LEU A 128 40.38 6.55 -30.40
N ARG A 129 40.86 7.31 -31.39
CA ARG A 129 42.27 7.27 -31.82
C ARG A 129 43.05 8.31 -31.02
N SER A 130 44.20 7.86 -30.51
CA SER A 130 45.35 8.66 -30.08
C SER A 130 45.91 9.51 -31.20
#